data_AF-V9EM86-F1
#
_entry.id   AF-V9EM86-F1
#
_cell.length_a   1.000
_cell.length_b   1.000
_cell.length_c   1.000
_cell.angle_alpha   90.00
_cell.angle_beta   90.00
_cell.angle_gamma   90.00
#
_symmetry.space_group_name_H-M   'P 1'
#
loop_
_entity.id
_entity.type
_entity.pdbx_description
1 polymer ?
#
loop_
_entity_poly.entity_id
_entity_poly.type
_entity_poly.pdbx_seq_one_letter_code
_entity_poly.pdbx_strand_id
1 'polypeptide(L)'
;MGDDNEVKFDYAKLNEVVQSVTISMNKVIDNHLYILEQARASDMKNRPIGIGVQGLSEVFAMMKVSFDSPLTIETNKKIFETIYYGVTGLNYERPTSSRK
;
A
#
# COMPACT_ATOMS: atom_id res chain seq x y z
N MET A 1 -11.47 -1.99 36.97
CA MET A 1 -10.09 -2.01 36.47
C MET A 1 -10.19 -2.29 34.99
N GLY A 2 -9.94 -1.28 34.16
CA GLY A 2 -10.01 -1.41 32.71
C GLY A 2 -8.89 -2.33 32.24
N ASP A 3 -9.24 -3.27 31.37
CA ASP A 3 -8.27 -4.12 30.70
C ASP A 3 -7.52 -3.24 29.69
N ASP A 4 -6.26 -2.88 30.00
CA ASP A 4 -5.38 -1.99 29.23
C ASP A 4 -4.89 -2.61 27.90
N ASN A 5 -5.66 -3.52 27.30
CA ASN A 5 -5.27 -4.31 26.14
C ASN A 5 -6.22 -4.08 24.94
N GLU A 6 -6.55 -2.82 24.67
CA GLU A 6 -7.26 -2.43 23.45
C GLU A 6 -6.33 -2.64 22.24
N VAL A 7 -6.66 -3.62 21.40
CA VAL A 7 -5.91 -3.92 20.17
C VAL A 7 -6.14 -2.79 19.16
N LYS A 8 -5.09 -2.01 18.91
CA LYS A 8 -5.11 -0.87 17.97
C LYS A 8 -4.40 -1.22 16.66
N PHE A 9 -4.89 -0.66 15.56
CA PHE A 9 -4.26 -0.80 14.26
C PHE A 9 -3.02 0.10 14.14
N ASP A 10 -1.90 -0.45 13.69
CA ASP A 10 -0.64 0.29 13.51
C ASP A 10 -0.56 0.92 12.10
N TYR A 11 -1.02 2.17 12.01
CA TYR A 11 -0.99 2.94 10.77
C TYR A 11 0.42 3.38 10.37
N ALA A 12 1.33 3.59 11.33
CA ALA A 12 2.70 3.98 11.03
C ALA A 12 3.43 2.82 10.33
N LYS A 13 3.23 1.60 10.83
CA LYS A 13 3.79 0.41 10.18
C LYS A 13 3.17 0.15 8.82
N LEU A 14 1.86 0.34 8.67
CA LEU A 14 1.20 0.24 7.36
C LEU A 14 1.82 1.22 6.36
N ASN A 15 2.06 2.48 6.75
CA ASN A 15 2.67 3.48 5.88
C ASN A 15 4.07 3.06 5.40
N GLU A 16 4.94 2.61 6.30
CA GLU A 16 6.29 2.11 5.99
C GLU A 16 6.25 0.94 4.99
N VAL A 17 5.33 -0.01 5.20
CA VAL A 17 5.15 -1.17 4.32
C VAL A 17 4.64 -0.73 2.94
N VAL A 18 3.66 0.18 2.89
CA VAL A 18 3.12 0.71 1.63
C VAL A 18 4.21 1.42 0.82
N GLN A 19 5.06 2.21 1.47
CA GLN A 19 6.21 2.84 0.81
C GLN A 19 7.16 1.81 0.20
N SER A 20 7.47 0.74 0.94
CA SER A 20 8.31 -0.36 0.47
C SER A 20 7.70 -1.11 -0.73
N VAL A 21 6.38 -1.36 -0.69
CA VAL A 21 5.64 -1.97 -1.81
C VAL A 21 5.64 -1.03 -3.03
N THR A 22 5.45 0.27 -2.83
CA THR A 22 5.42 1.28 -3.89
C THR A 22 6.75 1.32 -4.66
N ILE A 23 7.88 1.28 -3.95
CA ILE A 23 9.22 1.18 -4.55
C ILE A 23 9.36 -0.15 -5.32
N SER A 24 8.90 -1.25 -4.74
CA SER A 24 9.01 -2.58 -5.34
C SER A 24 8.22 -2.68 -6.65
N MET A 25 7.00 -2.14 -6.70
CA MET A 25 6.18 -2.10 -7.91
C MET A 25 6.82 -1.25 -9.01
N ASN A 26 7.43 -0.11 -8.65
CA ASN A 26 8.19 0.68 -9.62
C ASN A 26 9.38 -0.09 -10.20
N LYS A 27 10.11 -0.86 -9.38
CA LYS A 27 11.18 -1.73 -9.86
C LYS A 27 10.65 -2.85 -10.77
N VAL A 28 9.44 -3.36 -10.53
CA VAL A 28 8.82 -4.34 -11.43
C VAL A 28 8.62 -3.74 -12.82
N ILE A 29 8.09 -2.52 -12.93
CA ILE A 29 7.95 -1.82 -14.22
C ILE A 29 9.31 -1.70 -14.93
N ASP A 30 10.37 -1.35 -14.18
CA ASP A 30 11.70 -1.14 -14.77
C ASP A 30 12.36 -2.44 -15.25
N ASN A 31 12.08 -3.58 -14.61
CA ASN A 31 12.71 -4.87 -14.91
C ASN A 31 11.80 -5.84 -15.68
N HIS A 32 10.57 -5.45 -16.00
CA HIS A 32 9.63 -6.33 -16.68
C HIS A 32 10.07 -6.61 -18.12
N LEU A 33 9.97 -7.88 -18.52
CA LEU A 33 10.22 -8.31 -19.90
C LEU A 33 8.95 -8.12 -20.73
N TYR A 34 8.86 -6.98 -21.40
CA TYR A 34 7.74 -6.65 -22.27
C TYR A 34 7.81 -7.41 -23.60
N ILE A 35 6.75 -8.17 -23.90
CA ILE A 35 6.60 -8.86 -25.20
C ILE A 35 6.16 -7.86 -26.29
N LEU A 36 5.37 -6.85 -25.92
CA LEU A 36 4.84 -5.82 -26.82
C LEU A 36 5.48 -4.46 -26.51
N GLU A 37 6.08 -3.82 -27.51
CA GLU A 37 6.71 -2.51 -27.33
C GLU A 37 5.69 -1.42 -26.94
N GLN A 38 4.43 -1.55 -27.37
CA GLN A 38 3.35 -0.64 -26.97
C GLN A 38 3.07 -0.70 -25.45
N ALA A 39 3.15 -1.91 -24.86
CA ALA A 39 2.98 -2.08 -23.42
C ALA A 39 4.14 -1.43 -22.66
N ARG A 40 5.39 -1.64 -23.14
CA ARG A 40 6.57 -0.96 -22.60
C ARG A 40 6.44 0.56 -22.66
N ALA A 41 6.03 1.09 -23.80
CA ALA A 41 5.85 2.53 -23.98
C ALA A 41 4.79 3.11 -23.03
N SER A 42 3.67 2.41 -22.83
CA SER A 42 2.61 2.82 -21.90
C SER A 42 3.11 2.81 -20.45
N ASP A 43 3.74 1.73 -19.99
CA ASP A 43 4.17 1.58 -18.61
C ASP A 43 5.33 2.51 -18.26
N MET A 44 6.30 2.68 -19.16
CA MET A 44 7.40 3.61 -18.93
C MET A 44 6.94 5.08 -18.89
N LYS A 45 5.85 5.41 -19.60
CA LYS A 45 5.26 6.75 -19.61
C LYS A 45 4.39 7.00 -18.37
N ASN A 46 3.45 6.10 -18.08
CA ASN A 46 2.38 6.31 -17.10
C ASN A 46 2.70 5.70 -15.73
N ARG A 47 3.56 4.69 -15.69
CA ARG A 47 3.96 3.92 -14.49
C ARG A 47 2.79 3.55 -13.57
N PRO A 48 1.70 2.96 -14.10
CA PRO A 48 0.56 2.62 -13.28
C PRO A 48 0.94 1.51 -12.28
N ILE A 49 0.55 1.69 -11.03
CA ILE A 49 0.68 0.66 -9.99
C ILE A 49 -0.66 0.47 -9.29
N GLY A 50 -0.95 -0.77 -8.88
CA GLY A 50 -2.12 -1.12 -8.08
C GLY A 50 -1.69 -1.68 -6.73
N ILE A 51 -2.17 -1.11 -5.64
CA ILE A 51 -1.94 -1.60 -4.29
C ILE A 51 -3.29 -1.98 -3.68
N GLY A 52 -3.46 -3.27 -3.39
CA GLY A 52 -4.62 -3.81 -2.70
C GLY A 52 -4.29 -4.24 -1.28
N VAL A 53 -5.32 -4.72 -0.57
CA VAL A 53 -5.19 -5.31 0.76
C VAL A 53 -5.86 -6.68 0.82
N GLN A 54 -5.45 -7.49 1.78
CA GLN A 54 -6.06 -8.77 2.12
C GLN A 54 -6.11 -8.90 3.64
N GLY A 55 -7.00 -9.74 4.16
CA GLY A 55 -7.11 -9.99 5.61
C GLY A 55 -7.88 -8.92 6.39
N LEU A 56 -8.69 -8.09 5.73
CA LEU A 56 -9.40 -6.98 6.38
C LEU A 56 -10.43 -7.48 7.42
N SER A 57 -11.14 -8.57 7.12
CA SER A 57 -12.06 -9.23 8.06
C SER A 57 -11.35 -9.75 9.30
N GLU A 58 -10.16 -10.32 9.12
CA GLU A 58 -9.34 -10.89 10.18
C GLU A 58 -8.81 -9.78 11.10
N VAL A 59 -8.43 -8.63 10.55
CA VAL A 59 -8.07 -7.44 11.33
C VAL A 59 -9.22 -7.04 12.26
N PHE A 60 -10.45 -6.94 11.75
CA PHE A 60 -11.60 -6.58 12.56
C PHE A 60 -11.96 -7.65 13.60
N ALA A 61 -11.79 -8.93 13.26
CA ALA A 61 -11.93 -10.02 14.23
C ALA A 61 -10.89 -9.94 15.36
N MET A 62 -9.63 -9.62 15.05
CA MET A 62 -8.56 -9.43 16.04
C MET A 62 -8.81 -8.20 16.93
N MET A 63 -9.37 -7.13 16.37
CA MET A 63 -9.81 -5.95 17.11
C MET A 63 -11.10 -6.19 17.92
N LYS A 64 -11.75 -7.35 17.74
CA LYS A 64 -13.03 -7.72 18.39
C LYS A 64 -14.14 -6.70 18.12
N VAL A 65 -14.20 -6.16 16.91
CA VAL A 65 -15.21 -5.17 16.48
C VAL A 65 -16.17 -5.79 15.46
N SER A 66 -17.46 -5.43 15.54
CA SER A 66 -18.44 -5.85 14.53
C SER A 66 -18.16 -5.17 13.18
N PHE A 67 -18.41 -5.87 12.07
CA PHE A 67 -18.10 -5.39 10.72
C PHE A 67 -18.85 -4.10 10.33
N ASP A 68 -20.03 -3.89 10.90
CA ASP A 68 -20.92 -2.74 10.69
C ASP A 68 -20.75 -1.64 11.76
N SER A 69 -19.81 -1.79 12.69
CA SER A 69 -19.63 -0.81 13.76
C SER A 69 -19.06 0.52 13.22
N PRO A 70 -19.39 1.68 13.85
CA PRO A 70 -18.79 2.96 13.50
C PRO A 70 -17.26 2.94 13.53
N LEU A 71 -16.67 2.20 14.48
CA LEU A 71 -15.23 2.04 14.62
C LEU A 71 -14.61 1.27 13.44
N THR A 72 -15.28 0.22 12.95
CA THR A 72 -14.85 -0.53 11.75
C THR A 72 -14.85 0.36 10.52
N ILE A 73 -15.90 1.16 10.34
CA ILE A 73 -16.01 2.10 9.22
C ILE A 73 -14.89 3.14 9.28
N GLU A 74 -14.60 3.68 10.46
CA GLU A 74 -13.52 4.65 10.66
C GLU A 74 -12.13 4.02 10.43
N THR A 75 -11.90 2.83 10.97
CA THR A 75 -10.65 2.09 10.80
C THR A 75 -10.40 1.78 9.33
N ASN A 76 -11.42 1.31 8.61
CA ASN A 76 -11.35 1.05 7.17
C ASN A 76 -10.95 2.31 6.39
N LYS A 77 -11.62 3.45 6.68
CA LYS A 77 -11.28 4.73 6.06
C LYS A 77 -9.82 5.11 6.30
N LYS A 78 -9.35 5.02 7.55
CA LYS A 78 -7.96 5.35 7.92
C LYS A 78 -6.94 4.41 7.29
N ILE A 79 -7.24 3.11 7.15
CA ILE A 79 -6.38 2.15 6.45
C ILE A 79 -6.15 2.60 5.00
N PHE A 80 -7.22 2.86 4.26
CA PHE A 80 -7.11 3.26 2.86
C PHE A 80 -6.54 4.67 2.67
N GLU A 81 -6.84 5.60 3.58
CA GLU A 81 -6.21 6.92 3.63
C GLU A 81 -4.69 6.79 3.85
N THR A 82 -4.27 5.95 4.79
CA THR A 82 -2.85 5.70 5.09
C THR A 82 -2.12 5.10 3.90
N ILE A 83 -2.76 4.16 3.18
CA ILE A 83 -2.22 3.59 1.95
C ILE A 83 -2.04 4.67 0.89
N TYR A 84 -3.08 5.45 0.61
CA TYR A 84 -3.02 6.52 -0.39
C TYR A 84 -1.95 7.57 -0.05
N TYR A 85 -1.88 7.97 1.23
CA TYR A 85 -0.88 8.90 1.73
C TYR A 85 0.55 8.32 1.62
N GLY A 86 0.75 7.05 1.96
CA GLY A 86 2.05 6.38 1.85
C GLY A 86 2.57 6.30 0.42
N VAL A 87 1.69 6.14 -0.57
CA VAL A 87 2.05 6.16 -1.99
C VAL A 87 2.44 7.56 -2.44
N THR A 88 1.61 8.56 -2.12
CA THR A 88 1.77 9.94 -2.63
C THR A 88 2.86 10.73 -1.92
N GLY A 89 3.13 10.44 -0.66
CA GLY A 89 4.18 11.09 0.12
C GLY A 89 5.60 10.60 -0.19
N LEU A 90 5.74 9.58 -1.03
CA LEU A 90 7.05 8.99 -1.37
C LEU A 90 7.69 9.72 -2.56
N ASN A 91 8.87 10.28 -2.35
CA ASN A 91 9.71 10.79 -3.44
C ASN A 91 10.48 9.63 -4.09
N TYR A 92 9.86 8.98 -5.08
CA TYR A 92 10.54 7.95 -5.88
C TYR A 92 11.46 8.61 -6.92
N GLU A 93 12.77 8.51 -6.71
CA GLU A 93 13.74 8.87 -7.74
C GLU A 93 13.84 7.73 -8.76
N ARG A 94 13.77 8.09 -10.04
CA ARG A 94 14.03 7.13 -11.12
C ARG A 94 15.48 6.68 -11.00
N PRO A 95 15.77 5.38 -11.08
CA PRO A 95 17.15 4.94 -11.21
C PRO A 95 17.76 5.65 -12.42
N THR A 96 18.75 6.50 -12.17
CA THR A 96 19.53 7.12 -13.24
C THR A 96 20.24 5.99 -13.98
N SER A 97 20.04 5.94 -15.29
CA SER A 97 20.59 4.87 -16.12
C SER A 97 22.12 4.92 -16.06
N SER A 98 22.69 4.16 -15.14
CA SER A 98 24.11 3.94 -14.93
C SER A 98 24.34 2.45 -14.66
N ARG A 99 23.89 1.62 -15.60
CA ARG A 99 24.54 0.34 -15.86
C ARG A 99 24.74 0.22 -17.36
N LYS A 100 25.99 0.45 -17.76
CA LYS A 100 26.57 -0.03 -19.01
C LYS A 100 26.48 -1.54 -19.08
#